data_AF-A0A846RSI2-F1
#
_entry.id   AF-A0A846RSI2-F1
#
_cell.length_a   1.000
_cell.length_b   1.000
_cell.length_c   1.000
_cell.angle_alpha   90.00
_cell.angle_beta   90.00
_cell.angle_gamma   90.00
#
_symmetry.space_group_name_H-M   'P 1'
#
loop_
_entity.id
_entity.type
_entity.pdbx_description
1 polymer ?
#
loop_
_entity_poly.entity_id
_entity_poly.type
_entity_poly.pdbx_seq_one_letter_code
_entity_poly.pdbx_strand_id
1 'polypeptide(L)' 'MLTSFFSDVKTIIKSRTNRDETGATAVEYGIMVALIAVVVIAAVTLLGGQLTGMFEEIACGIEGGTVTGAGTDAVACTP' A
#
# COMPACT_ATOMS: atom_id res chain seq x y z
N MET A 1 -2.59 41.50 -34.42
CA MET A 1 -2.27 40.06 -34.61
C MET A 1 -1.32 39.54 -33.53
N LEU A 2 -0.27 40.29 -33.17
CA LEU A 2 0.63 39.92 -32.07
C LEU A 2 -0.02 40.05 -30.68
N THR A 3 -0.90 41.04 -30.49
CA THR A 3 -1.59 41.32 -29.21
C THR A 3 -2.58 40.25 -28.78
N SER A 4 -3.24 39.56 -29.71
CA SER A 4 -4.15 38.44 -29.42
C SER A 4 -3.37 37.21 -28.95
N PHE A 5 -2.21 36.95 -29.54
CA PHE A 5 -1.37 35.77 -29.22
C PHE A 5 -0.90 35.76 -27.76
N PHE A 6 -0.49 36.92 -27.23
CA PHE A 6 -0.11 37.04 -25.81
C PHE A 6 -1.30 36.95 -24.85
N SER A 7 -2.49 37.37 -25.29
CA SER A 7 -3.71 37.27 -24.48
C SER A 7 -4.21 35.84 -24.36
N ASP A 8 -4.09 35.04 -25.43
CA ASP A 8 -4.45 33.62 -25.42
C ASP A 8 -3.50 32.81 -24.53
N VAL A 9 -2.18 33.06 -24.63
CA VAL A 9 -1.17 32.45 -23.75
C VAL A 9 -1.40 32.84 -22.29
N LYS A 10 -1.68 34.13 -22.02
CA LYS A 10 -2.01 34.62 -20.67
C LYS A 10 -3.27 33.95 -20.10
N THR A 11 -4.23 33.63 -20.94
CA THR A 11 -5.48 32.94 -20.56
C THR A 11 -5.26 31.46 -20.27
N ILE A 12 -4.41 30.78 -21.03
CA ILE A 12 -4.04 29.36 -20.80
C ILE A 12 -3.26 29.20 -19.48
N ILE A 13 -2.32 30.09 -19.19
CA ILE A 13 -1.57 30.07 -17.91
C ILE A 13 -2.51 30.42 -16.75
N LYS A 14 -3.39 31.41 -16.93
CA LYS A 14 -4.35 31.84 -15.91
C LYS A 14 -5.45 30.79 -15.63
N SER A 15 -5.80 29.94 -16.59
CA SER A 15 -6.77 28.86 -16.38
C SER A 15 -6.19 27.67 -15.63
N ARG A 16 -4.87 27.41 -15.71
CA ARG A 16 -4.22 26.35 -14.92
C ARG A 16 -4.12 26.71 -13.43
N THR A 17 -3.85 27.96 -13.08
CA THR A 17 -3.78 28.38 -11.67
C THR A 17 -5.14 28.41 -10.96
N ASN A 18 -6.25 28.51 -11.71
CA ASN A 18 -7.60 28.32 -11.17
C ASN A 18 -7.98 26.83 -10.99
N ARG A 19 -7.10 25.86 -11.28
CA ARG A 19 -7.34 24.43 -11.03
C ARG A 19 -6.54 23.89 -9.86
N ASP A 20 -5.77 24.75 -9.20
CA ASP A 20 -4.93 24.40 -8.04
C ASP A 20 -5.78 24.08 -6.79
N GLU A 21 -7.06 24.46 -6.77
CA GLU A 21 -8.01 24.13 -5.69
C GLU A 21 -8.43 22.65 -5.72
N THR A 22 -8.66 22.09 -6.90
CA THR A 22 -9.01 20.69 -7.16
C THR A 22 -7.78 19.78 -7.01
N GLY A 23 -6.58 20.30 -7.33
CA GLY A 23 -5.31 19.61 -7.12
C GLY A 23 -4.87 19.55 -5.66
N ALA A 24 -5.08 20.63 -4.90
CA ALA A 24 -4.77 20.67 -3.47
C ALA A 24 -5.66 19.70 -2.65
N THR A 25 -6.94 19.55 -3.00
CA THR A 25 -7.83 18.58 -2.34
C THR A 25 -7.42 17.13 -2.63
N ALA A 26 -6.85 16.83 -3.80
CA ALA A 26 -6.38 15.47 -4.12
C ALA A 26 -5.25 15.00 -3.19
N VAL A 27 -4.38 15.91 -2.74
CA VAL A 27 -3.26 15.59 -1.85
C VAL A 27 -3.72 15.35 -0.42
N GLU A 28 -4.74 16.07 0.06
CA GLU A 28 -5.27 15.92 1.41
C GLU A 28 -5.92 14.55 1.62
N TYR A 29 -6.81 14.15 0.70
CA TYR A 29 -7.36 12.79 0.71
C TYR A 29 -6.29 11.74 0.42
N GLY A 30 -5.29 12.07 -0.41
CA GLY A 30 -4.14 11.20 -0.69
C GLY A 30 -3.33 10.82 0.55
N ILE A 31 -3.11 11.76 1.48
CA ILE A 31 -2.40 11.50 2.73
C ILE A 31 -3.22 10.62 3.68
N MET A 32 -4.54 10.82 3.77
CA MET A 32 -5.41 9.96 4.60
C MET A 32 -5.40 8.51 4.09
N VAL A 33 -5.48 8.34 2.77
CA VAL A 33 -5.39 7.01 2.14
C VAL A 33 -4.00 6.40 2.33
N ALA A 34 -2.93 7.20 2.25
CA ALA A 34 -1.56 6.71 2.47
C ALA A 34 -1.36 6.15 3.88
N LEU A 35 -1.92 6.78 4.92
CA LEU A 35 -1.85 6.28 6.29
C LEU A 35 -2.56 4.94 6.45
N ILE A 36 -3.75 4.78 5.84
CA ILE A 36 -4.49 3.51 5.85
C ILE A 36 -3.69 2.44 5.09
N ALA A 37 -3.08 2.79 3.97
CA ALA A 37 -2.27 1.86 3.17
C ALA A 37 -1.11 1.28 3.98
N VAL A 38 -0.39 2.10 4.77
CA VAL A 38 0.70 1.62 5.65
C VAL A 38 0.17 0.62 6.68
N VAL A 39 -0.97 0.91 7.32
CA VAL A 39 -1.59 0.01 8.30
C VAL A 39 -2.01 -1.31 7.66
N VAL A 40 -2.60 -1.28 6.47
CA VAL A 40 -3.00 -2.49 5.74
C VAL A 40 -1.79 -3.33 5.37
N ILE A 41 -0.70 -2.70 4.88
CA ILE A 41 0.54 -3.42 4.56
C ILE A 41 1.08 -4.13 5.80
N ALA A 42 1.16 -3.45 6.95
CA ALA A 42 1.63 -4.05 8.20
C ALA A 42 0.72 -5.20 8.68
N ALA A 43 -0.61 -5.05 8.53
CA ALA A 43 -1.54 -6.12 8.89
C ALA A 43 -1.37 -7.36 7.98
N VAL A 44 -1.19 -7.14 6.67
CA VAL A 44 -1.03 -8.22 5.69
C VAL A 44 0.31 -8.94 5.86
N THR A 45 1.40 -8.24 6.22
CA THR A 45 2.69 -8.92 6.47
C THR A 45 2.62 -9.83 7.70
N LEU A 46 1.99 -9.36 8.78
CA LEU A 46 1.78 -10.16 9.99
C LEU A 46 0.84 -11.35 9.74
N LEU A 47 -0.25 -11.13 9.00
CA LEU A 47 -1.19 -12.18 8.64
C LEU A 47 -0.54 -13.21 7.71
N GLY A 48 0.25 -12.76 6.73
CA GLY A 48 0.99 -13.65 5.82
C GLY A 48 1.93 -14.59 6.56
N GLY A 49 2.70 -14.06 7.52
CA GLY A 49 3.57 -14.90 8.35
C GLY A 49 2.82 -15.94 9.17
N GLN A 50 1.65 -15.59 9.72
CA GLN A 50 0.80 -16.54 10.45
C GLN A 50 0.22 -17.62 9.54
N LEU A 51 -0.28 -17.24 8.35
CA LEU A 51 -0.81 -18.20 7.38
C LEU A 51 0.26 -19.18 6.92
N THR A 52 1.47 -18.72 6.62
CA THR A 52 2.59 -19.60 6.28
C THR A 52 2.88 -20.59 7.41
N GLY A 53 2.96 -20.13 8.66
CA GLY A 53 3.18 -21.01 9.82
C GLY A 53 2.07 -22.05 9.99
N MET A 54 0.80 -21.69 9.78
CA MET A 54 -0.31 -22.64 9.85
C MET A 54 -0.23 -23.72 8.75
N PHE A 55 0.16 -23.35 7.53
CA PHE A 55 0.32 -24.33 6.45
C PHE A 55 1.53 -25.24 6.70
N GLU A 56 2.63 -24.73 7.26
CA GLU A 56 3.79 -25.54 7.66
C GLU A 56 3.43 -26.52 8.78
N GLU A 57 2.61 -26.10 9.76
CA GLU A 57 2.12 -26.98 10.82
C GLU A 57 1.24 -28.11 10.29
N ILE A 58 0.31 -27.80 9.38
CA ILE A 58 -0.52 -28.82 8.72
C ILE A 58 0.34 -29.79 7.92
N ALA A 59 1.33 -29.29 7.16
CA ALA A 59 2.24 -30.14 6.40
C ALA A 59 3.04 -31.08 7.33
N CYS A 60 3.58 -30.55 8.42
CA CYS A 60 4.33 -31.32 9.41
C CYS A 60 3.48 -32.41 10.08
N GLY A 61 2.24 -32.08 10.45
CA GLY A 61 1.30 -33.04 11.03
C GLY A 61 0.92 -34.18 10.07
N ILE A 62 0.91 -33.93 8.77
CA ILE A 62 0.70 -34.97 7.74
C ILE A 62 1.94 -35.86 7.60
N GLU A 63 3.15 -35.31 7.77
CA GLU A 63 4.42 -36.06 7.73
C GLU A 63 4.71 -36.84 9.01
N GLY A 64 3.91 -36.64 10.07
CA GLY A 64 4.03 -37.32 11.36
C GLY A 64 5.07 -36.70 12.31
N GLY A 65 5.57 -35.51 11.98
CA GLY A 65 6.50 -34.76 12.81
C GLY A 65 5.81 -33.89 13.85
N THR A 66 6.60 -33.29 14.74
CA THR A 66 6.13 -32.33 15.75
C THR A 66 6.69 -30.93 15.46
N VAL A 67 5.82 -29.93 15.58
CA VAL A 67 6.15 -28.52 15.36
C VAL A 67 6.74 -27.94 16.63
N THR A 68 7.98 -27.45 16.55
CA THR A 68 8.67 -26.81 17.68
C THR A 68 8.81 -25.31 17.42
N GLY A 69 7.70 -24.56 17.48
CA GLY A 69 7.70 -23.10 17.35
C GLY A 69 6.30 -22.54 17.12
N ALA A 70 5.94 -21.46 17.83
CA ALA A 70 4.67 -20.76 17.67
C ALA A 70 4.92 -19.33 17.14
N GLY A 71 4.83 -19.16 15.83
CA GLY A 71 4.65 -17.86 15.18
C GLY A 71 5.93 -17.17 14.68
N THR A 72 5.89 -16.80 13.40
CA THR A 72 6.82 -15.93 12.62
C THR A 72 8.27 -16.37 12.40
N ASP A 73 8.76 -17.40 13.08
CA ASP A 73 10.06 -18.02 12.79
C ASP A 73 9.85 -19.32 12.00
N ALA A 74 10.79 -19.66 11.10
CA ALA A 74 10.73 -20.85 10.26
C ALA A 74 10.37 -22.09 11.09
N VAL A 75 9.24 -22.73 10.80
CA VAL A 75 8.78 -23.91 11.52
C VAL A 75 9.66 -25.08 11.11
N ALA A 76 10.61 -25.43 11.97
CA ALA A 76 11.37 -26.66 11.81
C ALA A 76 10.44 -27.83 12.17
N CYS A 77 9.98 -28.56 11.16
CA CYS A 77 9.36 -29.86 11.37
C CYS A 77 10.45 -30.87 11.72
N THR A 78 10.42 -31.37 12.95
CA THR A 78 11.28 -32.45 13.41
C THR A 78 10.49 -33.75 13.47
N PRO A 79 11.07 -34.89 13.07
CA PRO A 79 10.41 -36.18 13.13
C PRO A 79 10.03 -36.58 14.57
#